data_AF-A0A395T7V1-F1
#
_entry.id   AF-A0A395T7V1-F1
#
_cell.length_a   1.000
_cell.length_b   1.000
_cell.length_c   1.000
_cell.angle_alpha   90.00
_cell.angle_beta   90.00
_cell.angle_gamma   90.00
#
_symmetry.space_group_name_H-M   'P 1'
#
loop_
_entity.id
_entity.type
_entity.pdbx_description
1 polymer ?
#
loop_
_entity_poly.entity_id
_entity_poly.type
_entity_poly.pdbx_seq_one_letter_code
_entity_poly.pdbx_strand_id
1 'polypeptide(L)' 'MRAEQTILAFNSLFGAATAPFGCGEVNVFYTGLPGRHQYVTQQGYDAKLVEEQIFNHTRELREAGYNVRGKEGKS' A
#
# COMPACT_ATOMS: atom_id res chain seq x y z
N MET A 1 -44.88 11.63 -40.87
CA MET A 1 -45.42 11.42 -39.52
C MET A 1 -44.43 10.56 -38.76
N ARG A 2 -44.04 11.03 -37.56
CA ARG A 2 -42.97 10.54 -36.70
C ARG A 2 -43.60 9.62 -35.66
N ALA A 3 -43.10 8.40 -35.49
CA ALA A 3 -43.37 7.58 -34.31
C ALA A 3 -42.14 6.70 -34.06
N GLU A 4 -41.26 7.19 -33.19
CA GLU A 4 -41.09 6.69 -31.81
C GLU A 4 -40.08 5.54 -31.77
N GLN A 5 -38.80 5.91 -31.86
CA GLN A 5 -37.68 5.07 -31.50
C GLN A 5 -37.57 5.10 -29.97
N THR A 6 -38.22 4.15 -29.29
CA THR A 6 -38.07 3.99 -27.85
C THR A 6 -36.68 3.41 -27.57
N ILE A 7 -35.70 4.30 -27.41
CA ILE A 7 -34.38 3.95 -26.92
C ILE A 7 -34.56 3.52 -25.46
N LEU A 8 -34.53 2.22 -25.21
CA LEU A 8 -34.38 1.68 -23.87
C LEU A 8 -33.00 2.12 -23.37
N ALA A 9 -32.96 3.25 -22.66
CA ALA A 9 -31.81 3.70 -21.92
C ALA A 9 -31.56 2.70 -20.79
N PHE A 10 -30.77 1.67 -21.08
CA PHE A 10 -30.11 0.84 -20.08
C PHE A 10 -29.07 1.73 -19.40
N ASN A 11 -29.50 2.54 -18.42
CA ASN A 11 -28.64 3.20 -17.47
C ASN A 11 -27.96 2.13 -16.62
N SER A 12 -26.95 1.52 -17.21
CA SER A 12 -26.02 0.62 -16.56
C SER A 12 -25.13 1.52 -15.71
N LEU A 13 -25.61 1.86 -14.51
CA LEU A 13 -24.84 2.55 -13.50
C LEU A 13 -23.80 1.58 -12.91
N PHE A 14 -22.92 1.04 -13.75
CA PHE A 14 -21.62 0.61 -13.30
C PHE A 14 -20.85 1.89 -13.02
N GLY A 15 -21.07 2.45 -11.84
CA GLY A 15 -20.11 3.35 -11.24
C GLY A 15 -18.82 2.55 -11.11
N ALA A 16 -17.95 2.67 -12.10
CA ALA A 16 -16.56 2.30 -11.93
C ALA A 16 -16.06 3.21 -10.81
N ALA A 17 -16.05 2.69 -9.58
CA ALA A 17 -15.27 3.27 -8.51
C ALA A 17 -13.83 3.17 -9.00
N THR A 18 -13.36 4.22 -9.68
CA THR A 18 -11.94 4.44 -9.86
C THR A 18 -11.44 4.84 -8.48
N ALA A 19 -11.27 3.86 -7.60
CA ALA A 19 -10.39 4.03 -6.47
C ALA A 19 -9.07 4.51 -7.10
N PRO A 20 -8.57 5.71 -6.77
CA PRO A 20 -7.23 6.07 -7.19
C PRO A 20 -6.33 4.94 -6.69
N PHE A 21 -5.47 4.41 -7.57
CA PHE A 21 -4.51 3.38 -7.20
C PHE A 21 -3.86 3.79 -5.87
N GLY A 22 -4.10 3.06 -4.78
CA GLY A 22 -3.55 3.41 -3.46
C GLY A 22 -4.51 4.01 -2.41
N CYS A 23 -5.76 3.55 -2.30
CA CYS A 23 -6.60 3.87 -1.13
C CYS A 23 -6.48 2.83 0.01
N GLY A 24 -5.29 2.30 0.29
CA GLY A 24 -5.08 1.34 1.40
C GLY A 24 -5.70 -0.04 1.19
N GLU A 25 -6.10 -0.35 -0.04
CA GLU A 25 -6.70 -1.64 -0.43
C GLU A 25 -5.67 -2.78 -0.33
N VAL A 26 -4.40 -2.47 -0.57
CA VAL A 26 -3.29 -3.41 -0.46
C VAL A 26 -2.53 -3.17 0.85
N ASN A 27 -2.44 -4.22 1.65
CA ASN A 27 -1.72 -4.22 2.92
C ASN A 27 -0.29 -4.70 2.71
N VAL A 28 0.69 -3.91 3.18
CA VAL A 28 2.09 -4.30 3.15
C VAL A 28 2.56 -4.59 4.57
N PHE A 29 3.15 -5.78 4.74
CA PHE A 29 3.70 -6.25 6.00
C PHE A 29 5.20 -6.50 5.82
N TYR A 30 6.00 -5.88 6.69
CA TYR A 30 7.42 -6.19 6.73
C TYR A 30 7.65 -7.57 7.33
N THR A 31 8.36 -8.41 6.57
CA THR A 31 8.92 -9.67 7.05
C THR A 31 10.42 -9.50 7.17
N GLY A 32 10.94 -9.44 8.39
CA GLY A 32 12.35 -9.21 8.64
C GLY A 32 12.62 -8.70 10.05
N LEU A 33 13.92 -8.59 10.37
CA LEU A 33 14.37 -8.03 11.64
C LEU A 33 14.61 -6.52 11.46
N PRO A 34 14.16 -5.69 12.41
CA PRO A 34 14.47 -4.26 12.36
C PRO A 34 15.98 -4.04 12.54
N GLY A 35 16.51 -2.93 12.04
CA GLY A 35 17.96 -2.67 12.10
C GLY A 35 18.52 -2.66 13.53
N ARG A 36 17.71 -2.28 14.53
CA ARG A 36 18.05 -2.38 15.97
C ARG A 36 18.18 -3.80 16.51
N HIS A 37 17.85 -4.82 15.73
CA HIS A 37 17.90 -6.21 16.18
C HIS A 37 19.33 -6.76 16.18
N GLN A 38 19.73 -7.45 17.26
CA GLN A 38 21.10 -7.97 17.43
C GLN A 38 21.62 -8.80 16.25
N TYR A 39 20.77 -9.62 15.63
CA TYR A 39 21.17 -10.46 14.50
C TYR A 39 21.45 -9.67 13.22
N VAL A 40 20.96 -8.43 13.07
CA VAL A 40 21.30 -7.58 11.93
C VAL A 40 22.78 -7.19 12.01
N THR A 41 23.23 -6.74 13.20
CA THR A 41 24.64 -6.41 13.43
C THR A 41 25.56 -7.65 13.37
N GLN A 42 25.12 -8.79 13.90
CA GLN A 42 25.91 -10.04 13.84
C GLN A 42 26.10 -10.57 12.42
N GLN A 43 25.17 -10.26 11.51
CA GLN A 43 25.31 -10.56 10.08
C GLN A 43 26.20 -9.56 9.32
N GLY A 44 26.75 -8.56 10.03
CA GLY A 44 27.63 -7.54 9.45
C GLY A 44 26.92 -6.35 8.82
N TYR A 45 25.61 -6.20 9.00
CA TYR A 45 24.86 -5.04 8.53
C TYR A 45 24.97 -3.85 9.49
N ASP A 46 24.99 -2.64 8.95
CA ASP A 46 24.88 -1.41 9.73
C ASP A 46 23.43 -1.22 10.19
N ALA A 47 23.22 -1.31 11.50
CA ALA A 47 21.92 -1.15 12.14
C ALA A 47 21.24 0.19 11.80
N LYS A 48 22.01 1.28 11.72
CA LYS A 48 21.46 2.62 11.45
C LYS A 48 21.00 2.72 10.00
N LEU A 49 21.82 2.24 9.07
CA LEU A 49 21.47 2.24 7.65
C LEU A 49 20.21 1.39 7.40
N VAL A 50 20.11 0.23 8.04
CA VAL A 50 18.94 -0.65 7.89
C VAL A 50 17.67 0.00 8.44
N GLU A 51 17.72 0.65 9.62
CA GLU A 51 16.54 1.39 10.14
C GLU A 51 16.14 2.56 9.22
N GLU A 52 17.11 3.32 8.72
CA GLU A 52 16.86 4.44 7.81
C GLU A 52 16.21 3.96 6.50
N GLN A 53 16.69 2.85 5.94
CA GLN A 53 16.10 2.22 4.75
C GLN A 53 14.66 1.74 5.00
N ILE A 54 14.40 1.10 6.15
CA ILE A 54 13.05 0.66 6.51
C ILE A 54 12.11 1.86 6.63
N PHE A 55 12.56 2.95 7.27
CA PHE A 55 11.77 4.17 7.42
C PHE A 55 11.47 4.82 6.06
N ASN A 56 12.48 4.97 5.20
CA ASN A 56 12.33 5.58 3.88
C ASN A 56 11.38 4.77 2.99
N HIS A 57 11.54 3.45 2.93
CA HIS A 57 10.62 2.59 2.18
C HIS A 57 9.20 2.62 2.76
N THR A 58 9.05 2.70 4.08
CA THR A 58 7.71 2.82 4.71
C THR A 58 7.02 4.10 4.25
N ARG A 59 7.75 5.22 4.20
CA ARG A 59 7.25 6.50 3.72
C ARG A 59 6.82 6.41 2.25
N GLU A 60 7.67 5.88 1.38
CA GLU A 60 7.39 5.74 -0.05
C GLU A 60 6.15 4.88 -0.31
N LEU A 61 6.00 3.77 0.41
CA LEU A 61 4.82 2.91 0.29
C LEU A 61 3.54 3.61 0.77
N ARG A 62 3.62 4.42 1.83
CA ARG A 62 2.46 5.22 2.28
C ARG A 62 2.11 6.32 1.30
N GLU A 63 3.09 6.99 0.71
CA GLU A 63 2.90 8.01 -0.34
C GLU A 63 2.30 7.40 -1.61
N ALA A 64 2.67 6.15 -1.93
CA ALA A 64 2.05 5.37 -3.00
C ALA A 64 0.66 4.80 -2.62
N GLY A 65 0.17 5.06 -1.40
CA GLY A 65 -1.18 4.73 -0.99
C GLY A 65 -1.38 3.30 -0.46
N TYR A 66 -0.29 2.61 -0.11
CA TYR A 66 -0.38 1.30 0.54
C TYR A 66 -0.69 1.42 2.04
N ASN A 67 -1.43 0.44 2.57
CA ASN A 67 -1.64 0.32 4.00
C ASN A 67 -0.48 -0.45 4.65
N VAL A 68 0.60 0.26 4.97
CA VAL A 68 1.79 -0.35 5.58
C VAL A 68 1.57 -0.56 7.08
N ARG A 69 1.69 -1.81 7.54
CA ARG A 69 1.64 -2.17 8.96
C ARG A 69 2.94 -2.84 9.36
N GLY A 70 3.72 -2.17 10.20
CA GLY A 70 4.91 -2.76 10.79
C GLY A 70 4.53 -3.70 11.95
N LYS A 71 5.14 -4.89 12.02
CA LYS A 71 5.30 -5.52 13.34
C LYS A 71 6.27 -4.67 14.13
N GLU A 72 5.75 -3.68 14.86
CA GLU A 72 6.45 -3.14 16.01
C GLU A 72 6.59 -4.29 17.00
N GLY A 73 7.68 -5.04 16.89
CA GLY A 73 8.20 -5.79 18.02
C GLY A 73 8.51 -4.78 19.11
N LYS A 74 7.54 -4.52 19.98
CA LYS A 74 7.81 -4.07 21.35
C LYS A 74 8.63 -5.19 21.98
N SER A 75 9.94 -4.96 22.09
CA SER A 75 10.76 -5.65 23.09
C SER A 75 10.25 -5.32 24.48
#